data_AF-A0A7C3E0H0-F1
#
_entry.id   AF-A0A7C3E0H0-F1
#
_cell.length_a   1.000
_cell.length_b   1.000
_cell.length_c   1.000
_cell.angle_alpha   90.00
_cell.angle_beta   90.00
_cell.angle_gamma   90.00
#
_symmetry.space_group_name_H-M   'P 1'
#
loop_
_entity.id
_entity.type
_entity.pdbx_description
1 polymer ?
#
loop_
_entity_poly.entity_id
_entity_poly.type
_entity_poly.pdbx_seq_one_letter_code
_entity_poly.pdbx_strand_id
1 'polypeptide(L)'
;MKKRSLVLMVMAIAISSMVFASGTSEDAKQSTSKSSGKVTIRYVLWDANQLPAYQKVAESFMAKNPNIQIKIEQLGWGDYWTALQTDMVSGTAPDVFTNHLAKYPDFSSKKQLVDIAPLVKRDNVDTSIYMNGLAGLWATKDGKRYGLPKDWDTIAIVYNAEMLKAAGISEKEANELTWNPNDGGTFEKFIAKLSIDKNGKNGLDPSFDATNVVQYGIALNHSDDRGQAQFSPLAVSTGWMYTDGLYNANFHFDDPRFIKTIEWMVRVTKKGYMASYEETVNGANSLFTSKKAATVFDG
;
A
#
# COMPACT_ATOMS: atom_id res chain seq x y z
N MET A 1 56.43 7.09 21.67
CA MET A 1 55.91 6.10 22.64
C MET A 1 54.64 5.45 22.09
N LYS A 2 54.67 4.12 22.00
CA LYS A 2 53.56 3.13 21.95
C LYS A 2 52.55 3.13 20.79
N LYS A 3 52.82 2.17 19.90
CA LYS A 3 51.99 1.39 18.97
C LYS A 3 50.51 1.21 19.39
N ARG A 4 49.61 1.19 18.41
CA ARG A 4 48.38 0.37 18.44
C ARG A 4 48.24 -0.43 17.16
N SER A 5 48.04 -1.72 17.36
CA SER A 5 48.19 -2.86 16.46
C SER A 5 46.92 -3.12 15.65
N LEU A 6 47.14 -3.41 14.36
CA LEU A 6 46.19 -3.96 13.41
C LEU A 6 46.00 -5.45 13.73
N VAL A 7 44.77 -5.90 13.96
CA VAL A 7 44.44 -7.33 14.11
C VAL A 7 43.82 -7.81 12.79
N LEU A 8 44.58 -8.62 12.05
CA LEU A 8 44.08 -9.48 11.00
C LEU A 8 43.28 -10.63 11.62
N MET A 9 42.10 -10.93 11.08
CA MET A 9 41.43 -12.21 11.30
C MET A 9 41.39 -12.96 9.96
N VAL A 10 42.16 -14.05 9.91
CA VAL A 10 42.36 -14.93 8.76
C VAL A 10 41.20 -15.93 8.68
N MET A 11 40.64 -16.10 7.48
CA MET A 11 39.69 -17.16 7.12
C MET A 11 40.31 -18.55 7.31
N ALA A 12 39.59 -19.45 7.97
CA ALA A 12 39.87 -20.89 7.93
C ALA A 12 38.82 -21.58 7.04
N ILE A 13 39.26 -22.03 5.86
CA ILE A 13 38.52 -22.92 4.96
C ILE A 13 38.86 -24.35 5.38
N ALA A 14 37.86 -25.13 5.81
CA ALA A 14 38.01 -26.56 6.06
C ALA A 14 37.55 -27.35 4.82
N ILE A 15 38.51 -27.84 4.05
CA ILE A 15 38.31 -28.87 3.02
C ILE A 15 38.57 -30.21 3.71
N SER A 16 37.59 -31.11 3.72
CA SER A 16 37.79 -32.51 4.09
C SER A 16 37.46 -33.41 2.90
N SER A 17 38.44 -34.23 2.54
CA SER A 17 38.47 -35.09 1.37
C SER A 17 38.21 -36.55 1.76
N MET A 18 37.40 -37.23 0.94
CA MET A 18 37.45 -38.66 0.55
C MET A 18 37.43 -39.76 1.64
N VAL A 19 36.41 -40.62 1.55
CA VAL A 19 36.63 -42.08 1.40
C VAL A 19 35.62 -42.64 0.39
N PHE A 20 36.14 -43.18 -0.71
CA PHE A 20 35.45 -44.05 -1.66
C PHE A 20 35.39 -45.46 -1.04
N ALA A 21 34.20 -46.07 -0.97
CA ALA A 21 34.05 -47.50 -0.75
C ALA A 21 33.05 -48.05 -1.77
N SER A 22 33.59 -48.82 -2.72
CA SER A 22 32.84 -49.54 -3.74
C SER A 22 32.29 -50.85 -3.18
N GLY A 23 31.06 -51.20 -3.57
CA GLY A 23 30.60 -52.59 -3.69
C GLY A 23 29.59 -53.06 -2.64
N THR A 24 28.31 -53.03 -2.99
CA THR A 24 27.48 -54.25 -3.18
C THR A 24 26.07 -53.84 -3.61
N SER A 25 25.63 -54.44 -4.71
CA SER A 25 24.32 -54.30 -5.33
C SER A 25 23.27 -55.04 -4.51
N GLU A 26 22.35 -54.31 -3.90
CA GLU A 26 21.04 -54.82 -3.47
C GLU A 26 19.94 -53.88 -3.99
N ASP A 27 18.96 -54.48 -4.66
CA ASP A 27 17.74 -53.86 -5.16
C ASP A 27 16.94 -53.19 -4.04
N ALA A 28 17.23 -51.92 -3.76
CA ALA A 28 16.37 -51.09 -2.95
C ALA A 28 15.20 -50.59 -3.81
N LYS A 29 14.09 -51.34 -3.77
CA LYS A 29 12.75 -50.84 -4.14
C LYS A 29 12.54 -49.50 -3.43
N GLN A 30 12.61 -48.42 -4.21
CA GLN A 30 12.32 -47.07 -3.76
C GLN A 30 10.81 -46.98 -3.49
N SER A 31 10.41 -47.37 -2.28
CA SER A 31 9.11 -47.02 -1.74
C SER A 31 9.07 -45.50 -1.62
N THR A 32 8.31 -44.84 -2.48
CA THR A 32 7.95 -43.44 -2.36
C THR A 32 7.09 -43.28 -1.12
N SER A 33 7.73 -43.03 0.02
CA SER A 33 7.02 -42.56 1.21
C SER A 33 6.47 -41.18 0.87
N LYS A 34 5.15 -41.10 0.61
CA LYS A 34 4.42 -39.84 0.73
C LYS A 34 4.65 -39.37 2.16
N SER A 35 5.42 -38.31 2.34
CA SER A 35 5.58 -37.67 3.64
C SER A 35 4.21 -37.14 4.09
N SER A 36 3.54 -37.91 4.92
CA SER A 36 2.30 -37.55 5.62
C SER A 36 2.56 -36.57 6.77
N GLY A 37 3.60 -35.73 6.64
CA GLY A 37 3.99 -34.78 7.66
C GLY A 37 3.03 -33.60 7.72
N LYS A 38 2.69 -33.16 8.93
CA LYS A 38 2.00 -31.88 9.13
C LYS A 38 2.86 -30.75 8.55
N VAL A 39 2.26 -29.92 7.71
CA VAL A 39 2.89 -28.75 7.10
C VAL A 39 2.40 -27.51 7.84
N THR A 40 3.29 -26.59 8.20
CA THR A 40 2.93 -25.27 8.73
C THR A 40 3.26 -24.22 7.67
N ILE A 41 2.30 -23.36 7.37
CA ILE A 41 2.40 -22.23 6.44
C ILE A 41 2.38 -20.94 7.26
N ARG A 42 3.43 -20.13 7.15
CA ARG A 42 3.47 -18.75 7.65
C ARG A 42 2.79 -17.83 6.64
N TYR A 43 1.77 -17.12 7.09
CA TYR A 43 1.04 -16.12 6.33
C TYR A 43 1.20 -14.75 6.99
N VAL A 44 1.62 -13.71 6.28
CA VAL A 44 1.76 -12.36 6.86
C VAL A 44 0.86 -11.35 6.13
N LEU A 45 0.21 -10.46 6.88
CA LEU A 45 -0.59 -9.35 6.35
C LEU A 45 -0.35 -8.05 7.11
N TRP A 46 -0.73 -6.91 6.52
CA TRP A 46 -0.51 -5.61 7.16
C TRP A 46 -1.72 -5.04 7.91
N ASP A 47 -2.93 -5.52 7.60
CA ASP A 47 -4.17 -4.90 8.10
C ASP A 47 -4.76 -5.64 9.33
N ALA A 48 -4.67 -4.97 10.49
CA ALA A 48 -5.23 -5.47 11.74
C ALA A 48 -6.77 -5.63 11.71
N ASN A 49 -7.50 -4.80 10.94
CA ASN A 49 -8.95 -4.89 10.82
C ASN A 49 -9.38 -6.13 10.02
N GLN A 50 -8.54 -6.57 9.08
CA GLN A 50 -8.81 -7.77 8.27
C GLN A 50 -8.38 -9.06 8.97
N LEU A 51 -7.45 -9.01 9.93
CA LEU A 51 -6.91 -10.18 10.62
C LEU A 51 -8.00 -11.16 11.14
N PRO A 52 -9.08 -10.71 11.82
CA PRO A 52 -10.11 -11.63 12.32
C PRO A 52 -10.85 -12.39 11.21
N ALA A 53 -11.09 -11.74 10.06
CA ALA A 53 -11.71 -12.40 8.91
C ALA A 53 -10.77 -13.43 8.27
N TYR A 54 -9.48 -13.09 8.14
CA TYR A 54 -8.47 -14.00 7.60
C TYR A 54 -8.22 -15.21 8.51
N GLN A 55 -8.28 -15.03 9.84
CA GLN A 55 -8.22 -16.15 10.79
C GLN A 55 -9.36 -17.14 10.56
N LYS A 56 -10.61 -16.67 10.40
CA LYS A 56 -11.76 -17.54 10.09
C LYS A 56 -11.62 -18.27 8.74
N VAL A 57 -11.06 -17.60 7.73
CA VAL A 57 -10.77 -18.24 6.44
C VAL A 57 -9.71 -19.32 6.59
N ALA A 58 -8.63 -19.05 7.34
CA ALA A 58 -7.58 -20.03 7.61
C ALA A 58 -8.11 -21.23 8.41
N GLU A 59 -8.96 -21.02 9.42
CA GLU A 59 -9.63 -22.11 10.16
C GLU A 59 -10.47 -22.98 9.24
N SER A 60 -11.27 -22.36 8.36
CA SER A 60 -12.08 -23.08 7.37
C SER A 60 -11.23 -23.86 6.37
N PHE A 61 -10.07 -23.31 5.99
CA PHE A 61 -9.10 -23.99 5.14
C PHE A 61 -8.46 -25.19 5.86
N MET A 62 -8.00 -25.02 7.10
CA MET A 62 -7.39 -26.09 7.90
C MET A 62 -8.38 -27.22 8.20
N ALA A 63 -9.67 -26.91 8.43
CA ALA A 63 -10.71 -27.92 8.60
C ALA A 63 -10.87 -28.83 7.37
N LYS A 64 -10.69 -28.28 6.17
CA LYS A 64 -10.70 -29.04 4.90
C LYS A 64 -9.37 -29.70 4.58
N ASN A 65 -8.28 -29.25 5.21
CA ASN A 65 -6.91 -29.69 4.95
C ASN A 65 -6.20 -30.01 6.28
N PRO A 66 -6.56 -31.11 6.96
CA PRO A 66 -6.13 -31.37 8.35
C PRO A 66 -4.62 -31.57 8.53
N ASN A 67 -3.89 -31.79 7.43
CA ASN A 67 -2.43 -31.89 7.44
C ASN A 67 -1.73 -30.53 7.30
N ILE A 68 -2.46 -29.44 7.09
CA ILE A 68 -1.92 -28.09 6.92
C ILE A 68 -2.33 -27.23 8.12
N GLN A 69 -1.36 -26.56 8.72
CA GLN A 69 -1.54 -25.52 9.72
C GLN A 69 -1.19 -24.16 9.10
N ILE A 70 -2.02 -23.15 9.27
CA ILE A 70 -1.74 -21.77 8.86
C ILE A 70 -1.49 -20.94 10.12
N LYS A 71 -0.37 -20.22 10.15
CA LYS A 71 -0.05 -19.24 11.19
C LYS A 71 -0.06 -17.85 10.56
N ILE A 72 -1.00 -17.01 10.99
CA ILE A 72 -1.13 -15.64 10.51
C ILE A 72 -0.39 -14.69 11.45
N GLU A 73 0.53 -13.90 10.90
CA GLU A 73 1.21 -12.79 11.56
C GLU A 73 0.69 -11.47 10.98
N GLN A 74 0.57 -10.45 11.82
CA GLN A 74 0.19 -9.10 11.39
C GLN A 74 1.23 -8.09 11.86
N LEU A 75 1.64 -7.20 10.95
CA LEU A 75 2.53 -6.07 11.22
C LEU A 75 1.88 -4.80 10.69
N GLY A 76 2.04 -3.67 11.36
CA GLY A 76 1.54 -2.39 10.83
C GLY A 76 2.22 -2.01 9.51
N TRP A 77 1.54 -1.26 8.65
CA TRP A 77 2.04 -0.85 7.33
C TRP A 77 3.47 -0.27 7.37
N GLY A 78 3.77 0.56 8.37
CA GLY A 78 5.08 1.21 8.53
C GLY A 78 6.23 0.22 8.73
N ASP A 79 6.00 -0.89 9.43
CA ASP A 79 7.03 -1.90 9.73
C ASP A 79 7.02 -3.05 8.71
N TYR A 80 5.88 -3.28 8.06
CA TYR A 80 5.60 -4.45 7.23
C TYR A 80 6.65 -4.69 6.14
N TRP A 81 6.92 -3.67 5.33
CA TRP A 81 7.80 -3.80 4.17
C TRP A 81 9.27 -4.00 4.56
N THR A 82 9.73 -3.32 5.62
CA THR A 82 11.09 -3.45 6.15
C THR A 82 11.33 -4.83 6.75
N ALA A 83 10.37 -5.32 7.55
CA ALA A 83 10.42 -6.66 8.13
C ALA A 83 10.43 -7.74 7.04
N LEU A 84 9.55 -7.62 6.04
CA LEU A 84 9.50 -8.56 4.92
C LEU A 84 10.81 -8.58 4.12
N GLN A 85 11.40 -7.42 3.83
CA GLN A 85 12.69 -7.36 3.14
C GLN A 85 13.81 -8.00 3.98
N THR A 86 13.82 -7.77 5.29
CA THR A 86 14.78 -8.38 6.20
C THR A 86 14.65 -9.91 6.19
N ASP A 87 13.43 -10.41 6.31
CA ASP A 87 13.11 -11.84 6.26
C ASP A 87 13.53 -12.49 4.92
N MET A 88 13.35 -11.78 3.80
CA MET A 88 13.80 -12.25 2.49
C MET A 88 15.32 -12.36 2.39
N VAL A 89 16.06 -11.43 3.01
CA VAL A 89 17.54 -11.42 3.01
C VAL A 89 18.11 -12.47 3.97
N SER A 90 17.48 -12.68 5.13
CA SER A 90 17.90 -13.70 6.11
C SER A 90 17.50 -15.13 5.73
N GLY A 91 16.69 -15.31 4.68
CA GLY A 91 16.16 -16.63 4.29
C GLY A 91 15.07 -17.13 5.23
N THR A 92 14.40 -16.23 5.95
CA THR A 92 13.29 -16.52 6.88
C THR A 92 11.96 -15.92 6.41
N ALA A 93 11.84 -15.66 5.11
CA ALA A 93 10.62 -15.19 4.45
C ALA A 93 9.39 -16.04 4.80
N PRO A 94 8.20 -15.43 4.92
CA PRO A 94 6.97 -16.19 5.04
C PRO A 94 6.64 -16.94 3.75
N ASP A 95 5.92 -18.04 3.87
CA ASP A 95 5.48 -18.85 2.73
C ASP A 95 4.47 -18.11 1.85
N VAL A 96 3.58 -17.33 2.49
CA VAL A 96 2.57 -16.50 1.85
C VAL A 96 2.56 -15.15 2.53
N PHE A 97 2.44 -14.08 1.76
CA PHE A 97 2.29 -12.75 2.34
C PHE A 97 1.43 -11.87 1.44
N THR A 98 0.78 -10.89 2.07
CA THR A 98 0.03 -9.89 1.32
C THR A 98 1.03 -8.96 0.63
N ASN A 99 0.90 -8.78 -0.68
CA ASN A 99 1.81 -7.93 -1.46
C ASN A 99 1.02 -6.75 -2.05
N HIS A 100 1.73 -5.78 -2.64
CA HIS A 100 1.14 -4.59 -3.23
C HIS A 100 1.61 -4.42 -4.68
N LEU A 101 0.75 -3.86 -5.55
CA LEU A 101 1.07 -3.69 -6.98
C LEU A 101 2.29 -2.79 -7.22
N ALA A 102 2.53 -1.83 -6.32
CA ALA A 102 3.72 -0.98 -6.35
C ALA A 102 5.00 -1.65 -5.80
N LYS A 103 4.91 -2.83 -5.16
CA LYS A 103 6.03 -3.50 -4.47
C LYS A 103 6.43 -4.81 -5.12
N TYR A 104 5.47 -5.63 -5.58
CA TYR A 104 5.77 -6.95 -6.17
C TYR A 104 6.76 -6.91 -7.36
N PRO A 105 6.82 -5.88 -8.22
CA PRO A 105 7.79 -5.82 -9.31
C PRO A 105 9.24 -5.96 -8.82
N ASP A 106 9.59 -5.27 -7.73
CA ASP A 106 10.93 -5.31 -7.14
C ASP A 106 11.27 -6.71 -6.62
N PHE A 107 10.38 -7.31 -5.82
CA PHE A 107 10.55 -8.70 -5.35
C PHE A 107 10.67 -9.71 -6.50
N SER A 108 9.85 -9.57 -7.54
CA SER A 108 9.91 -10.46 -8.71
C SER A 108 11.23 -10.32 -9.48
N SER A 109 11.74 -9.10 -9.64
CA SER A 109 13.02 -8.82 -10.32
C SER A 109 14.21 -9.44 -9.58
N LYS A 110 14.12 -9.51 -8.26
CA LYS A 110 15.10 -10.15 -7.35
C LYS A 110 14.91 -11.66 -7.21
N LYS A 111 13.96 -12.25 -7.95
CA LYS A 111 13.59 -13.68 -7.89
C LYS A 111 13.14 -14.14 -6.49
N GLN A 112 12.55 -13.22 -5.72
CA GLN A 112 12.04 -13.49 -4.37
C GLN A 112 10.57 -13.96 -4.37
N LEU A 113 9.93 -14.01 -5.55
CA LEU A 113 8.57 -14.52 -5.73
C LEU A 113 8.58 -15.75 -6.63
N VAL A 114 7.80 -16.75 -6.27
CA VAL A 114 7.53 -17.91 -7.12
C VAL A 114 6.54 -17.51 -8.22
N ASP A 115 6.81 -17.90 -9.46
CA ASP A 115 5.81 -17.83 -10.53
C ASP A 115 4.72 -18.89 -10.28
N ILE A 116 3.51 -18.43 -9.96
CA ILE A 116 2.36 -19.29 -9.63
C ILE A 116 1.49 -19.59 -10.86
N ALA A 117 1.80 -19.08 -12.04
CA ALA A 117 1.02 -19.35 -13.26
C ALA A 117 0.85 -20.87 -13.54
N PRO A 118 1.88 -21.72 -13.38
CA PRO A 118 1.72 -23.17 -13.53
C PRO A 118 0.75 -23.79 -12.51
N LEU A 119 0.72 -23.28 -11.28
CA LEU A 119 -0.18 -23.77 -10.22
C LEU A 119 -1.63 -23.36 -10.49
N VAL A 120 -1.85 -22.10 -10.89
CA VAL A 120 -3.16 -21.59 -11.31
C VAL A 120 -3.74 -22.44 -12.44
N LYS A 121 -2.92 -22.82 -13.42
CA LYS A 121 -3.33 -23.71 -14.53
C LYS A 121 -3.60 -25.14 -14.05
N ARG A 122 -2.70 -25.71 -13.23
CA ARG A 122 -2.82 -27.08 -12.70
C ARG A 122 -4.11 -27.27 -11.91
N ASP A 123 -4.44 -26.29 -11.05
CA ASP A 123 -5.55 -26.38 -10.11
C ASP A 123 -6.85 -25.76 -10.65
N ASN A 124 -6.85 -25.31 -11.91
CA ASN A 124 -7.97 -24.65 -12.57
C ASN A 124 -8.56 -23.51 -11.72
N VAL A 125 -7.68 -22.65 -11.19
CA VAL A 125 -8.09 -21.51 -10.37
C VAL A 125 -8.87 -20.54 -11.25
N ASP A 126 -10.15 -20.33 -10.91
CA ASP A 126 -11.03 -19.43 -11.63
C ASP A 126 -10.65 -17.97 -11.33
N THR A 127 -10.03 -17.31 -12.30
CA THR A 127 -9.66 -15.89 -12.22
C THR A 127 -10.76 -14.97 -12.75
N SER A 128 -11.85 -15.51 -13.30
CA SER A 128 -12.99 -14.71 -13.75
C SER A 128 -13.88 -14.23 -12.60
N ILE A 129 -13.71 -14.80 -11.39
CA ILE A 129 -14.39 -14.34 -10.17
C ILE A 129 -13.98 -12.92 -9.76
N TYR A 130 -12.84 -12.43 -10.25
CA TYR A 130 -12.32 -11.11 -9.93
C TYR A 130 -12.94 -10.05 -10.84
N MET A 131 -13.01 -8.81 -10.33
CA MET A 131 -13.35 -7.66 -11.15
C MET A 131 -12.47 -7.61 -12.41
N ASN A 132 -13.07 -7.23 -13.54
CA ASN A 132 -12.39 -7.24 -14.84
C ASN A 132 -11.06 -6.47 -14.76
N GLY A 133 -9.99 -7.08 -15.29
CA GLY A 133 -8.64 -6.53 -15.28
C GLY A 133 -7.83 -6.76 -14.00
N LEU A 134 -8.47 -6.92 -12.84
CA LEU A 134 -7.80 -6.97 -11.53
C LEU A 134 -6.81 -8.15 -11.42
N ALA A 135 -7.22 -9.34 -11.86
CA ALA A 135 -6.35 -10.50 -11.88
C ALA A 135 -5.18 -10.36 -12.86
N GLY A 136 -5.32 -9.55 -13.91
CA GLY A 136 -4.28 -9.29 -14.90
C GLY A 136 -3.12 -8.45 -14.33
N LEU A 137 -3.39 -7.60 -13.34
CA LEU A 137 -2.37 -6.73 -12.72
C LEU A 137 -1.25 -7.50 -12.00
N TRP A 138 -1.51 -8.76 -11.65
CA TRP A 138 -0.55 -9.66 -11.00
C TRP A 138 0.21 -10.56 -11.99
N ALA A 139 -0.01 -10.37 -13.29
CA ALA A 139 0.64 -11.11 -14.35
C ALA A 139 1.57 -10.21 -15.17
N THR A 140 2.69 -10.77 -15.61
CA THR A 140 3.64 -10.09 -16.49
C THR A 140 3.29 -10.32 -17.96
N LYS A 141 3.82 -9.47 -18.84
CA LYS A 141 3.59 -9.60 -20.30
C LYS A 141 4.13 -10.92 -20.88
N ASP A 142 5.15 -11.51 -20.26
CA ASP A 142 5.70 -12.82 -20.64
C ASP A 142 4.93 -14.02 -20.02
N GLY A 143 3.78 -13.78 -19.38
CA GLY A 143 2.86 -14.82 -18.94
C GLY A 143 3.12 -15.39 -17.54
N LYS A 144 4.10 -14.85 -16.81
CA LYS A 144 4.31 -15.21 -15.39
C LYS A 144 3.26 -14.54 -14.51
N ARG A 145 2.98 -15.14 -13.35
CA ARG A 145 2.06 -14.58 -12.35
C ARG A 145 2.69 -14.62 -10.98
N TYR A 146 2.65 -13.48 -10.28
CA TYR A 146 3.30 -13.32 -8.97
C TYR A 146 2.33 -13.03 -7.82
N GLY A 147 1.03 -13.21 -8.08
CA GLY A 147 -0.01 -13.09 -7.06
C GLY A 147 -1.41 -13.33 -7.60
N LEU A 148 -2.36 -13.31 -6.67
CA LEU A 148 -3.80 -13.32 -6.92
C LEU A 148 -4.41 -12.12 -6.19
N PRO A 149 -5.45 -11.48 -6.76
CA PRO A 149 -6.15 -10.42 -6.06
C PRO A 149 -6.73 -10.91 -4.74
N LYS A 150 -6.45 -10.14 -3.69
CA LYS A 150 -6.96 -10.36 -2.35
C LYS A 150 -8.23 -9.54 -2.13
N ASP A 151 -8.14 -8.26 -2.47
CA ASP A 151 -9.14 -7.21 -2.42
C ASP A 151 -8.82 -6.16 -3.50
N TRP A 152 -9.65 -5.13 -3.56
CA TRP A 152 -9.41 -3.90 -4.31
C TRP A 152 -10.00 -2.74 -3.52
N ASP A 153 -9.38 -1.58 -3.62
CA ASP A 153 -9.83 -0.32 -3.05
C ASP A 153 -9.82 0.79 -4.12
N THR A 154 -10.42 1.91 -3.78
CA THR A 154 -10.37 3.13 -4.59
C THR A 154 -10.33 4.32 -3.66
N ILE A 155 -9.70 5.40 -4.11
CA ILE A 155 -9.63 6.63 -3.33
C ILE A 155 -10.85 7.48 -3.63
N ALA A 156 -11.59 7.83 -2.59
CA ALA A 156 -12.72 8.74 -2.62
C ALA A 156 -12.44 9.98 -1.76
N ILE A 157 -13.26 11.01 -1.96
CA ILE A 157 -13.35 12.12 -1.02
C ILE A 157 -14.47 11.78 -0.04
N VAL A 158 -14.10 11.46 1.18
CA VAL A 158 -15.05 11.20 2.27
C VAL A 158 -15.42 12.52 2.91
N TYR A 159 -16.71 12.77 3.13
CA TYR A 159 -17.21 14.00 3.72
C TYR A 159 -18.05 13.78 4.97
N ASN A 160 -18.04 14.76 5.88
CA ASN A 160 -18.92 14.76 7.05
C ASN A 160 -20.30 15.33 6.69
N ALA A 161 -21.32 14.47 6.66
CA ALA A 161 -22.68 14.84 6.24
C ALA A 161 -23.31 15.95 7.10
N GLU A 162 -23.02 16.00 8.41
CA GLU A 162 -23.52 17.06 9.29
C GLU A 162 -22.92 18.42 8.92
N MET A 163 -21.63 18.46 8.59
CA MET A 163 -20.93 19.69 8.18
C MET A 163 -21.40 20.19 6.82
N LEU A 164 -21.63 19.29 5.86
CA LEU A 164 -22.23 19.65 4.57
C LEU A 164 -23.61 20.26 4.76
N LYS A 165 -24.46 19.63 5.58
CA LYS A 165 -25.79 20.14 5.92
C LYS A 165 -25.72 21.52 6.58
N ALA A 166 -24.82 21.71 7.53
CA ALA A 166 -24.61 23.00 8.21
C ALA A 166 -24.16 24.11 7.22
N ALA A 167 -23.36 23.74 6.21
CA ALA A 167 -22.94 24.65 5.14
C ALA A 167 -24.01 24.82 4.04
N GLY A 168 -25.15 24.12 4.11
CA GLY A 168 -26.17 24.12 3.06
C GLY A 168 -25.65 23.56 1.72
N ILE A 169 -24.78 22.56 1.77
CA ILE A 169 -24.28 21.82 0.61
C ILE A 169 -25.05 20.50 0.50
N SER A 170 -25.60 20.24 -0.67
CA SER A 170 -26.31 18.96 -0.94
C SER A 170 -25.32 17.85 -1.28
N GLU A 171 -25.71 16.59 -1.04
CA GLU A 171 -24.92 15.43 -1.49
C GLU A 171 -24.75 15.42 -3.01
N LYS A 172 -25.76 15.87 -3.76
CA LYS A 172 -25.66 16.00 -5.22
C LYS A 172 -24.54 16.97 -5.61
N GLU A 173 -24.49 18.15 -4.99
CA GLU A 173 -23.42 19.13 -5.23
C GLU A 173 -22.04 18.55 -4.90
N ALA A 174 -21.92 17.81 -3.79
CA ALA A 174 -20.66 17.18 -3.39
C ALA A 174 -20.19 16.07 -4.36
N ASN A 175 -21.11 15.42 -5.08
CA ASN A 175 -20.80 14.36 -6.04
C ASN A 175 -20.57 14.87 -7.48
N GLU A 176 -20.87 16.15 -7.76
CA GLU A 176 -20.73 16.78 -9.09
C GLU A 176 -19.55 17.77 -9.14
N LEU A 177 -18.64 17.69 -8.17
CA LEU A 177 -17.49 18.58 -8.06
C LEU A 177 -16.53 18.42 -9.25
N THR A 178 -16.00 19.54 -9.68
CA THR A 178 -15.02 19.67 -10.76
C THR A 178 -13.76 20.33 -10.20
N TRP A 179 -12.60 19.87 -10.66
CA TRP A 179 -11.32 20.41 -10.25
C TRP A 179 -10.40 20.61 -11.46
N ASN A 180 -9.56 21.64 -11.38
CA ASN A 180 -8.43 21.85 -12.27
C ASN A 180 -7.32 22.57 -11.49
N PRO A 181 -6.04 22.46 -11.90
CA PRO A 181 -4.96 22.99 -11.10
C PRO A 181 -4.81 24.53 -11.16
N ASN A 182 -5.48 25.22 -12.09
CA ASN A 182 -5.31 26.67 -12.22
C ASN A 182 -6.08 27.41 -11.12
N ASP A 183 -7.40 27.20 -11.01
CA ASP A 183 -8.28 27.89 -10.06
C ASP A 183 -8.98 26.96 -9.05
N GLY A 184 -8.74 25.64 -9.15
CA GLY A 184 -9.32 24.64 -8.26
C GLY A 184 -10.77 24.26 -8.57
N GLY A 185 -11.39 24.85 -9.59
CA GLY A 185 -12.75 24.53 -10.02
C GLY A 185 -13.82 24.75 -8.94
N THR A 186 -14.89 23.95 -8.99
CA THR A 186 -15.92 23.95 -7.94
C THR A 186 -15.42 23.29 -6.66
N PHE A 187 -14.42 22.41 -6.75
CA PHE A 187 -13.82 21.75 -5.58
C PHE A 187 -13.14 22.74 -4.62
N GLU A 188 -12.38 23.72 -5.13
CA GLU A 188 -11.78 24.75 -4.25
C GLU A 188 -12.85 25.59 -3.52
N LYS A 189 -13.95 25.93 -4.19
CA LYS A 189 -15.06 26.66 -3.56
C LYS A 189 -15.76 25.82 -2.50
N PHE A 190 -15.92 24.53 -2.76
CA PHE A 190 -16.49 23.57 -1.82
C PHE A 190 -15.64 23.47 -0.55
N ILE A 191 -14.33 23.25 -0.66
CA ILE A 191 -13.45 23.21 0.54
C ILE A 191 -13.34 24.58 1.22
N ALA A 192 -13.37 25.69 0.47
CA ALA A 192 -13.38 27.03 1.07
C ALA A 192 -14.63 27.26 1.92
N LYS A 193 -15.82 26.90 1.40
CA LYS A 193 -17.10 27.03 2.11
C LYS A 193 -17.15 26.16 3.38
N LEU A 194 -16.46 25.02 3.37
CA LEU A 194 -16.35 24.10 4.51
C LEU A 194 -15.24 24.46 5.49
N SER A 195 -14.33 25.37 5.14
CA SER A 195 -13.34 25.90 6.08
C SER A 195 -13.96 26.98 6.95
N ILE A 196 -13.81 26.87 8.27
CA ILE A 196 -14.37 27.80 9.25
C ILE A 196 -13.26 28.30 10.18
N ASP A 197 -13.20 29.62 10.37
CA ASP A 197 -12.30 30.26 11.33
C ASP A 197 -12.90 30.34 12.74
N LYS A 198 -12.09 30.75 13.73
CA LYS A 198 -12.53 30.91 15.12
C LYS A 198 -13.70 31.88 15.32
N ASN A 199 -13.96 32.76 14.35
CA ASN A 199 -15.04 33.75 14.37
C ASN A 199 -16.31 33.23 13.68
N GLY A 200 -16.31 31.98 13.21
CA GLY A 200 -17.43 31.36 12.50
C GLY A 200 -17.54 31.82 11.05
N LYS A 201 -16.52 32.48 10.49
CA LYS A 201 -16.49 32.88 9.09
C LYS A 201 -16.00 31.72 8.24
N ASN A 202 -16.64 31.51 7.10
CA ASN A 202 -16.18 30.50 6.16
C ASN A 202 -15.16 31.07 5.17
N GLY A 203 -14.41 30.20 4.49
CA GLY A 203 -13.35 30.59 3.56
C GLY A 203 -13.78 31.41 2.33
N LEU A 204 -15.09 31.55 2.08
CA LEU A 204 -15.63 32.46 1.04
C LEU A 204 -15.94 33.86 1.59
N ASP A 205 -15.98 34.05 2.92
CA ASP A 205 -16.18 35.35 3.55
C ASP A 205 -14.89 36.19 3.45
N PRO A 206 -14.94 37.45 2.97
CA PRO A 206 -13.77 38.32 2.90
C PRO A 206 -13.07 38.56 4.25
N SER A 207 -13.76 38.36 5.37
CA SER A 207 -13.19 38.50 6.71
C SER A 207 -12.66 37.19 7.31
N PHE A 208 -12.53 36.12 6.51
CA PHE A 208 -11.98 34.84 6.96
C PHE A 208 -10.54 34.97 7.45
N ASP A 209 -10.28 34.50 8.67
CA ASP A 209 -8.95 34.49 9.28
C ASP A 209 -8.25 33.14 9.07
N ALA A 210 -7.47 33.06 7.98
CA ALA A 210 -6.69 31.88 7.62
C ALA A 210 -5.61 31.49 8.65
N THR A 211 -5.31 32.35 9.63
CA THR A 211 -4.34 32.03 10.71
C THR A 211 -5.00 31.40 11.93
N ASN A 212 -6.34 31.43 12.01
CA ASN A 212 -7.10 30.91 13.15
C ASN A 212 -8.23 29.98 12.68
N VAL A 213 -7.91 29.03 11.82
CA VAL A 213 -8.85 28.01 11.32
C VAL A 213 -9.18 27.00 12.42
N VAL A 214 -10.46 26.69 12.61
CA VAL A 214 -10.94 25.69 13.58
C VAL A 214 -11.57 24.47 12.91
N GLN A 215 -11.98 24.60 11.65
CA GLN A 215 -12.41 23.52 10.79
C GLN A 215 -11.78 23.73 9.41
N TYR A 216 -11.03 22.75 8.91
CA TYR A 216 -10.52 22.75 7.54
C TYR A 216 -11.56 22.14 6.59
N GLY A 217 -11.65 22.66 5.38
CA GLY A 217 -12.46 22.06 4.33
C GLY A 217 -11.95 20.68 3.94
N ILE A 218 -10.63 20.51 3.91
CA ILE A 218 -9.98 19.23 3.63
C ILE A 218 -8.73 19.01 4.49
N ALA A 219 -8.51 17.77 4.91
CA ALA A 219 -7.23 17.30 5.43
C ALA A 219 -6.71 16.15 4.57
N LEU A 220 -5.39 16.08 4.39
CA LEU A 220 -4.74 15.04 3.60
C LEU A 220 -3.75 14.28 4.45
N ASN A 221 -3.66 12.97 4.24
CA ASN A 221 -2.64 12.16 4.89
C ASN A 221 -1.24 12.57 4.42
N HIS A 222 -0.23 12.19 5.21
CA HIS A 222 1.16 12.36 4.81
C HIS A 222 1.44 11.63 3.51
N SER A 223 2.21 12.27 2.63
CA SER A 223 2.64 11.64 1.39
C SER A 223 3.60 10.50 1.69
N ASP A 224 3.36 9.33 1.11
CA ASP A 224 4.45 8.45 0.72
C ASP A 224 5.05 8.91 -0.62
N ASP A 225 5.93 8.12 -1.23
CA ASP A 225 6.49 8.39 -2.56
C ASP A 225 5.43 8.39 -3.69
N ARG A 226 4.18 8.00 -3.37
CA ARG A 226 3.08 7.85 -4.31
C ARG A 226 1.98 8.89 -4.10
N GLY A 227 1.73 9.37 -2.88
CA GLY A 227 0.68 10.35 -2.61
C GLY A 227 -0.73 9.83 -2.87
N GLN A 228 -0.98 8.54 -2.63
CA GLN A 228 -2.26 7.85 -2.92
C GLN A 228 -3.47 8.60 -2.33
N ALA A 229 -3.45 8.90 -1.03
CA ALA A 229 -4.48 9.66 -0.32
C ALA A 229 -4.16 11.17 -0.22
N GLN A 230 -3.42 11.71 -1.21
CA GLN A 230 -2.95 13.08 -1.18
C GLN A 230 -2.95 13.73 -2.57
N PHE A 231 -1.79 13.98 -3.19
CA PHE A 231 -1.70 14.71 -4.45
C PHE A 231 -2.11 13.87 -5.67
N SER A 232 -1.97 12.54 -5.59
CA SER A 232 -2.01 11.71 -6.80
C SER A 232 -3.36 11.65 -7.50
N PRO A 233 -4.52 11.59 -6.81
CA PRO A 233 -5.81 11.56 -7.51
C PRO A 233 -6.03 12.85 -8.30
N LEU A 234 -5.60 13.99 -7.74
CA LEU A 234 -5.66 15.29 -8.39
C LEU A 234 -4.71 15.34 -9.59
N ALA A 235 -3.44 14.97 -9.41
CA ALA A 235 -2.48 15.00 -10.49
C ALA A 235 -2.90 14.09 -11.66
N VAL A 236 -3.28 12.84 -11.38
CA VAL A 236 -3.71 11.86 -12.41
C VAL A 236 -4.96 12.34 -13.16
N SER A 237 -5.87 13.08 -12.50
CA SER A 237 -7.06 13.65 -13.18
C SER A 237 -6.72 14.66 -14.30
N THR A 238 -5.50 15.22 -14.30
CA THR A 238 -4.99 16.09 -15.37
C THR A 238 -4.40 15.32 -16.56
N GLY A 239 -4.39 13.99 -16.49
CA GLY A 239 -3.69 13.11 -17.41
C GLY A 239 -2.19 12.93 -17.10
N TRP A 240 -1.73 13.39 -15.94
CA TRP A 240 -0.38 13.08 -15.46
C TRP A 240 -0.24 11.59 -15.19
N MET A 241 0.95 11.05 -15.45
CA MET A 241 1.31 9.66 -15.18
C MET A 241 2.62 9.64 -14.42
N TYR A 242 2.76 8.73 -13.44
CA TYR A 242 4.01 8.57 -12.70
C TYR A 242 5.19 8.26 -13.61
N THR A 243 4.99 7.30 -14.52
CA THR A 243 5.99 6.74 -15.44
C THR A 243 5.28 6.27 -16.71
N ASP A 244 6.01 5.98 -17.80
CA ASP A 244 5.41 5.41 -19.02
C ASP A 244 5.00 3.92 -18.88
N GLY A 245 5.20 3.31 -17.70
CA GLY A 245 4.85 1.91 -17.45
C GLY A 245 5.44 1.34 -16.16
N LEU A 246 4.91 0.18 -15.74
CA LEU A 246 5.18 -0.46 -14.44
C LEU A 246 6.68 -0.65 -14.10
N TYR A 247 7.53 -0.79 -15.11
CA TYR A 247 8.97 -1.06 -14.96
C TYR A 247 9.86 0.09 -15.45
N ASN A 248 9.28 1.26 -15.78
CA ASN A 248 10.05 2.43 -16.20
C ASN A 248 10.55 3.19 -14.96
N ALA A 249 11.84 3.52 -14.95
CA ALA A 249 12.50 4.25 -13.85
C ALA A 249 12.40 5.79 -13.99
N ASN A 250 11.93 6.30 -15.13
CA ASN A 250 11.76 7.73 -15.37
C ASN A 250 10.43 8.19 -14.74
N PHE A 251 10.53 9.02 -13.70
CA PHE A 251 9.39 9.64 -13.03
C PHE A 251 9.10 11.03 -13.60
N HIS A 252 7.83 11.33 -13.87
CA HIS A 252 7.42 12.59 -14.49
C HIS A 252 7.06 13.69 -13.47
N PHE A 253 7.81 13.81 -12.37
CA PHE A 253 7.55 14.86 -11.36
C PHE A 253 7.92 16.28 -11.85
N ASP A 254 8.61 16.38 -12.98
CA ASP A 254 8.91 17.63 -13.69
C ASP A 254 7.79 18.06 -14.67
N ASP A 255 6.75 17.23 -14.85
CA ASP A 255 5.62 17.57 -15.71
C ASP A 255 4.88 18.83 -15.20
N PRO A 256 4.64 19.83 -16.05
CA PRO A 256 3.91 21.04 -15.67
C PRO A 256 2.56 20.78 -15.01
N ARG A 257 1.89 19.68 -15.36
CA ARG A 257 0.60 19.29 -14.75
C ARG A 257 0.75 18.89 -13.29
N PHE A 258 1.79 18.13 -12.98
CA PHE A 258 2.13 17.78 -11.59
C PHE A 258 2.51 19.02 -10.81
N ILE A 259 3.43 19.84 -11.35
CA ILE A 259 3.89 21.07 -10.69
C ILE A 259 2.71 21.97 -10.33
N LYS A 260 1.80 22.24 -11.28
CA LYS A 260 0.61 23.06 -11.03
C LYS A 260 -0.35 22.45 -10.00
N THR A 261 -0.43 21.12 -9.91
CA THR A 261 -1.21 20.43 -8.87
C THR A 261 -0.63 20.72 -7.50
N ILE A 262 0.69 20.62 -7.34
CA ILE A 262 1.37 20.93 -6.08
C ILE A 262 1.26 22.42 -5.73
N GLU A 263 1.42 23.31 -6.70
CA GLU A 263 1.23 24.76 -6.52
C GLU A 263 -0.20 25.09 -6.04
N TRP A 264 -1.21 24.42 -6.60
CA TRP A 264 -2.59 24.52 -6.15
C TRP A 264 -2.74 24.11 -4.68
N MET A 265 -2.17 22.96 -4.29
CA MET A 265 -2.22 22.47 -2.92
C MET A 265 -1.58 23.47 -1.95
N VAL A 266 -0.38 23.96 -2.25
CA VAL A 266 0.32 24.98 -1.44
C VAL A 266 -0.54 26.24 -1.30
N ARG A 267 -1.20 26.68 -2.38
CA ARG A 267 -2.07 27.85 -2.35
C ARG A 267 -3.27 27.63 -1.43
N VAL A 268 -3.98 26.51 -1.53
CA VAL A 268 -5.18 26.28 -0.70
C VAL A 268 -4.83 26.02 0.77
N THR A 269 -3.66 25.47 1.07
CA THR A 269 -3.13 25.41 2.44
C THR A 269 -2.87 26.82 2.98
N LYS A 270 -2.22 27.71 2.21
CA LYS A 270 -2.00 29.11 2.63
C LYS A 270 -3.29 29.90 2.81
N LYS A 271 -4.34 29.55 2.08
CA LYS A 271 -5.69 30.12 2.26
C LYS A 271 -6.43 29.56 3.49
N GLY A 272 -5.88 28.59 4.21
CA GLY A 272 -6.55 27.94 5.35
C GLY A 272 -7.65 26.96 4.96
N TYR A 273 -7.70 26.54 3.68
CA TYR A 273 -8.73 25.61 3.19
C TYR A 273 -8.34 24.15 3.40
N MET A 274 -7.04 23.88 3.31
CA MET A 274 -6.43 22.58 3.54
C MET A 274 -5.59 22.62 4.82
N ALA A 275 -5.74 21.61 5.67
CA ALA A 275 -4.91 21.45 6.86
C ALA A 275 -3.42 21.40 6.47
N SER A 276 -2.57 22.05 7.26
CA SER A 276 -1.12 22.04 7.01
C SER A 276 -0.51 20.69 7.41
N TYR A 277 0.75 20.49 7.04
CA TYR A 277 1.51 19.31 7.43
C TYR A 277 1.62 19.17 8.95
N GLU A 278 1.81 20.29 9.65
CA GLU A 278 1.92 20.35 11.11
C GLU A 278 0.63 19.91 11.80
N GLU A 279 -0.53 20.24 11.21
CA GLU A 279 -1.83 19.83 11.73
C GLU A 279 -2.08 18.34 11.51
N THR A 280 -1.60 17.78 10.39
CA THR A 280 -1.88 16.38 10.03
C THR A 280 -0.84 15.39 10.57
N VAL A 281 0.07 15.78 11.46
CA VAL A 281 1.11 14.88 12.05
C VAL A 281 0.55 13.58 12.65
N ASN A 282 -0.68 13.62 13.16
CA ASN A 282 -1.40 12.46 13.71
C ASN A 282 -2.33 11.78 12.69
N GLY A 283 -2.14 12.03 11.39
CA GLY A 283 -2.99 11.57 10.28
C GLY A 283 -4.21 12.46 10.05
N ALA A 284 -4.65 12.58 8.79
CA ALA A 284 -5.83 13.35 8.43
C ALA A 284 -7.12 12.76 9.00
N ASN A 285 -7.18 11.44 9.16
CA ASN A 285 -8.34 10.75 9.72
C ASN A 285 -8.60 11.16 11.17
N SER A 286 -7.57 11.52 11.93
CA SER A 286 -7.72 12.09 13.29
C SER A 286 -8.42 13.44 13.26
N LEU A 287 -8.13 14.30 12.28
CA LEU A 287 -8.80 15.59 12.12
C LEU A 287 -10.25 15.40 11.66
N PHE A 288 -10.48 14.47 10.75
CA PHE A 288 -11.82 14.15 10.25
C PHE A 288 -12.74 13.62 11.36
N THR A 289 -12.28 12.61 12.11
CA THR A 289 -13.04 11.99 13.21
C THR A 289 -13.27 12.95 14.38
N SER A 290 -12.31 13.84 14.66
CA SER A 290 -12.47 14.91 15.66
C SER A 290 -13.24 16.14 15.16
N LYS A 291 -13.84 16.07 13.97
CA LYS A 291 -14.63 17.16 13.37
C LYS A 291 -13.83 18.46 13.18
N LYS A 292 -12.52 18.36 12.97
CA LYS A 292 -11.62 19.46 12.59
C LYS A 292 -11.35 19.53 11.08
N ALA A 293 -11.73 18.51 10.32
CA ALA A 293 -11.73 18.54 8.86
C ALA A 293 -13.08 18.04 8.34
N ALA A 294 -13.63 18.74 7.35
CA ALA A 294 -14.91 18.39 6.75
C ALA A 294 -14.81 17.28 5.71
N THR A 295 -13.65 17.16 5.06
CA THR A 295 -13.36 16.09 4.09
C THR A 295 -11.94 15.56 4.20
N VAL A 296 -11.74 14.33 3.72
CA VAL A 296 -10.44 13.67 3.56
C VAL A 296 -10.43 12.83 2.29
N PHE A 297 -9.24 12.57 1.72
CA PHE A 297 -9.08 11.46 0.79
C PHE A 297 -8.85 10.17 1.58
N ASP A 298 -9.63 9.14 1.31
CA ASP A 298 -9.50 7.82 1.94
C ASP A 298 -10.02 6.72 1.00
N GLY A 299 -9.67 5.45 1.27
CA GLY A 299 -10.01 4.30 0.43
C GLY A 299 -9.96 2.97 1.15
#